data_AF-A0A1E3W7Q8-F1
#
_entry.id   AF-A0A1E3W7Q8-F1
#
_cell.length_a   1.000
_cell.length_b   1.000
_cell.length_c   1.000
_cell.angle_alpha   90.00
_cell.angle_beta   90.00
_cell.angle_gamma   90.00
#
_symmetry.space_group_name_H-M   'P 1'
#
loop_
_entity.id
_entity.type
_entity.pdbx_description
1 polymer ?
#
loop_
_entity_poly.entity_id
_entity_poly.type
_entity_poly.pdbx_seq_one_letter_code
_entity_poly.pdbx_strand_id
1 'polypeptide(L)'
;MPQFEALDKAERPLQTEKFLKANPAKTEPWASIMQRNSPGKAAAGAPVFLAQGTADTIVRPYITKQFGDALCKQGAKVTFVEMPGVTHTFAAKESVTAALKWMDERFRGAPPPNSCGR
;
A
#
# COMPACT_ATOMS: atom_id res chain seq x y z
N MET A 1 0.01 -12.52 -21.27
CA MET A 1 -0.35 -13.46 -20.19
C MET A 1 0.85 -14.25 -19.64
N PRO A 2 1.79 -14.79 -20.45
CA PRO A 2 2.95 -15.55 -19.91
C PRO A 2 3.97 -14.67 -19.16
N GLN A 3 4.17 -13.45 -19.64
CA GLN A 3 5.16 -12.52 -19.08
C GLN A 3 4.80 -12.02 -17.68
N PHE A 4 3.52 -12.05 -17.32
CA PHE A 4 3.08 -11.60 -16.01
C PHE A 4 3.12 -12.71 -14.95
N GLU A 5 2.88 -13.98 -15.32
CA GLU A 5 3.18 -15.10 -14.42
C GLU A 5 4.67 -15.20 -14.07
N ALA A 6 5.55 -14.79 -14.99
CA ALA A 6 6.98 -14.75 -14.74
C ALA A 6 7.35 -13.70 -13.67
N LEU A 7 6.62 -12.58 -13.60
CA LEU A 7 6.82 -11.54 -12.58
C LEU A 7 6.38 -12.02 -11.20
N ASP A 8 5.20 -12.64 -11.08
CA ASP A 8 4.71 -13.23 -9.81
C ASP A 8 5.60 -14.38 -9.30
N LYS A 9 6.35 -15.04 -10.20
CA LYS A 9 7.29 -16.12 -9.83
C LYS A 9 8.68 -15.60 -9.44
N ALA A 10 9.05 -14.37 -9.83
CA ALA A 10 10.41 -13.83 -9.65
C ALA A 10 10.80 -13.64 -8.17
N GLU A 11 9.83 -13.50 -7.28
CA GLU A 11 10.03 -13.28 -5.85
C GLU A 11 10.10 -14.56 -5.00
N ARG A 12 9.76 -15.72 -5.59
CA ARG A 12 9.81 -17.02 -4.91
C ARG A 12 11.18 -17.36 -4.29
N PRO A 13 12.33 -17.04 -4.91
CA PRO A 13 13.63 -17.29 -4.29
C PRO A 13 13.78 -16.61 -2.92
N LEU A 14 13.15 -15.45 -2.70
CA LEU A 14 13.17 -14.77 -1.38
C LEU A 14 12.39 -15.53 -0.30
N GLN A 15 11.47 -16.41 -0.69
CA GLN A 15 10.63 -17.20 0.20
C GLN A 15 11.27 -18.54 0.57
N THR A 16 12.07 -19.12 -0.32
CA THR A 16 12.65 -20.45 -0.16
C THR A 16 14.12 -20.42 0.26
N GLU A 17 14.87 -19.39 -0.14
CA GLU A 17 16.28 -19.25 0.21
C GLU A 17 16.45 -18.48 1.52
N LYS A 18 17.48 -18.83 2.29
CA LYS A 18 17.85 -18.10 3.51
C LYS A 18 18.58 -16.80 3.17
N PHE A 19 17.88 -15.86 2.55
CA PHE A 19 18.40 -14.56 2.14
C PHE A 19 18.84 -13.68 3.32
N LEU A 20 18.12 -13.78 4.45
CA LEU A 20 18.39 -12.97 5.65
C LEU A 20 19.22 -13.75 6.68
N LYS A 21 20.31 -13.14 7.15
CA LYS A 21 21.14 -13.69 8.25
C LYS A 21 20.42 -13.71 9.61
N ALA A 22 19.58 -12.71 9.86
CA ALA A 22 18.77 -12.56 11.07
C ALA A 22 17.46 -11.83 10.72
N ASN A 23 16.45 -11.91 11.59
CA ASN A 23 15.18 -11.22 11.37
C ASN A 23 15.35 -9.70 11.61
N PRO A 24 15.24 -8.83 10.58
CA PRO A 24 15.48 -7.40 10.72
C PRO A 24 14.43 -6.71 11.60
N ALA A 25 13.21 -7.25 11.71
CA ALA A 25 12.19 -6.70 12.60
C ALA A 25 12.49 -6.93 14.10
N LYS A 26 13.51 -7.73 14.42
CA LYS A 26 13.93 -8.05 15.81
C LYS A 26 15.41 -7.76 16.07
N THR A 27 16.15 -7.31 15.06
CA THR A 27 17.61 -7.14 15.14
C THR A 27 17.95 -5.66 15.01
N GLU A 28 18.68 -5.10 15.97
CA GLU A 28 19.17 -3.72 15.87
C GLU A 28 20.37 -3.59 14.89
N PRO A 29 20.55 -2.45 14.21
CA PRO A 29 19.73 -1.23 14.30
C PRO A 29 18.47 -1.25 13.41
N TRP A 30 18.21 -2.35 12.69
CA TRP A 30 17.12 -2.41 11.71
C TRP A 30 15.73 -2.30 12.34
N ALA A 31 15.52 -2.94 13.49
CA ALA A 31 14.23 -2.91 14.18
C ALA A 31 13.81 -1.47 14.53
N SER A 32 14.71 -0.69 15.15
CA SER A 32 14.42 0.71 15.49
C SER A 32 14.23 1.60 14.24
N ILE A 33 15.00 1.37 13.17
CA ILE A 33 14.85 2.10 11.90
C ILE A 33 13.50 1.80 11.25
N MET A 34 13.09 0.53 11.19
CA MET A 34 11.79 0.13 10.64
C MET A 34 10.64 0.74 11.43
N GLN A 35 10.73 0.72 12.76
CA GLN A 35 9.73 1.35 13.62
C GLN A 35 9.64 2.87 13.41
N ARG A 36 10.78 3.55 13.23
CA ARG A 36 10.82 5.00 12.96
C ARG A 36 10.21 5.34 11.59
N ASN A 37 10.42 4.50 10.58
CA ASN A 37 9.92 4.72 9.22
C ASN A 37 8.52 4.12 8.99
N SER A 38 7.88 3.53 10.01
CA SER A 38 6.54 2.98 9.88
C SER A 38 5.50 4.12 9.78
N PRO A 39 4.76 4.24 8.67
CA PRO A 39 3.77 5.30 8.50
C PRO A 39 2.56 5.11 9.42
N GLY A 40 1.77 6.16 9.62
CA GLY A 40 0.54 6.11 10.42
C GLY A 40 0.72 6.38 11.91
N LYS A 41 1.92 6.73 12.38
CA LYS A 41 2.17 7.21 13.75
C LYS A 41 1.92 8.72 13.93
N ALA A 42 1.70 9.44 12.84
CA ALA A 42 1.38 10.86 12.82
C ALA A 42 0.49 11.16 11.60
N ALA A 43 -0.23 12.29 11.65
CA ALA A 43 -1.09 12.72 10.57
C ALA A 43 -0.29 12.87 9.26
N ALA A 44 -0.90 12.44 8.14
CA ALA A 44 -0.27 12.49 6.82
C ALA A 44 0.01 13.92 6.31
N GLY A 45 -0.67 14.94 6.85
CA GLY A 45 -0.54 16.33 6.43
C GLY A 45 -1.16 16.65 5.05
N ALA A 46 -1.67 15.64 4.35
CA ALA A 46 -2.29 15.76 3.03
C ALA A 46 -3.41 14.70 2.87
N PRO A 47 -4.31 14.87 1.88
CA PRO A 47 -5.21 13.80 1.45
C PRO A 47 -4.43 12.59 0.96
N VAL A 48 -4.98 11.38 1.14
CA VAL A 48 -4.29 10.12 0.81
C VAL A 48 -5.13 9.30 -0.16
N PHE A 49 -4.49 8.72 -1.17
CA PHE A 49 -5.06 7.74 -2.08
C PHE A 49 -4.46 6.37 -1.78
N LEU A 50 -5.30 5.38 -1.55
CA LEU A 50 -4.93 3.98 -1.32
C LEU A 50 -5.63 3.12 -2.37
N ALA A 51 -4.84 2.38 -3.16
CA ALA A 51 -5.35 1.37 -4.08
C ALA A 51 -4.86 -0.01 -3.64
N GLN A 52 -5.77 -0.98 -3.59
CA GLN A 52 -5.49 -2.31 -3.06
C GLN A 52 -6.18 -3.37 -3.91
N GLY A 53 -5.41 -4.36 -4.37
CA GLY A 53 -5.97 -5.57 -4.97
C GLY A 53 -6.50 -6.51 -3.88
N THR A 54 -7.70 -7.09 -4.04
CA THR A 54 -8.30 -7.94 -3.00
C THR A 54 -7.72 -9.36 -2.97
N ALA A 55 -6.99 -9.78 -4.01
CA ALA A 55 -6.27 -11.05 -4.07
C ALA A 55 -4.76 -10.88 -3.77
N ASP A 56 -4.34 -9.74 -3.25
CA ASP A 56 -2.95 -9.49 -2.85
C ASP A 56 -2.58 -10.35 -1.63
N THR A 57 -1.56 -11.18 -1.78
CA THR A 57 -1.04 -12.06 -0.71
C THR A 57 0.28 -11.57 -0.11
N ILE A 58 0.89 -10.53 -0.70
CA ILE A 58 2.15 -9.91 -0.29
C ILE A 58 1.86 -8.73 0.63
N VAL A 59 1.08 -7.76 0.15
CA VAL A 59 0.53 -6.66 0.95
C VAL A 59 -0.96 -6.95 1.16
N ARG A 60 -1.24 -7.71 2.21
CA ARG A 60 -2.58 -8.26 2.46
C ARG A 60 -3.63 -7.14 2.62
N PRO A 61 -4.83 -7.23 2.01
CA PRO A 61 -5.83 -6.17 2.00
C PRO A 61 -6.20 -5.61 3.38
N TYR A 62 -6.31 -6.48 4.38
CA TYR A 62 -6.67 -6.06 5.74
C TYR A 62 -5.64 -5.13 6.37
N ILE A 63 -4.35 -5.24 6.01
CA ILE A 63 -3.28 -4.35 6.50
C ILE A 63 -3.47 -2.96 5.93
N THR A 64 -3.71 -2.84 4.62
CA THR A 64 -3.95 -1.56 3.95
C THR A 64 -5.24 -0.90 4.45
N LYS A 65 -6.29 -1.70 4.72
CA LYS A 65 -7.51 -1.20 5.36
C LYS A 65 -7.22 -0.63 6.75
N GLN A 66 -6.51 -1.37 7.60
CA GLN A 66 -6.14 -0.90 8.96
C GLN A 66 -5.32 0.39 8.89
N PHE A 67 -4.41 0.51 7.94
CA PHE A 67 -3.62 1.72 7.74
C PHE A 67 -4.49 2.92 7.38
N GLY A 68 -5.40 2.80 6.40
CA GLY A 68 -6.27 3.92 6.07
C GLY A 68 -7.32 4.22 7.15
N ASP A 69 -7.81 3.23 7.89
CA ASP A 69 -8.65 3.47 9.07
C ASP A 69 -7.91 4.30 10.14
N ALA A 70 -6.61 4.04 10.35
CA ALA A 70 -5.78 4.83 11.25
C ALA A 70 -5.58 6.26 10.74
N LEU A 71 -5.33 6.44 9.44
CA LEU A 71 -5.24 7.76 8.82
C LEU A 71 -6.56 8.55 8.94
N CYS A 72 -7.70 7.89 8.75
CA CYS A 72 -9.02 8.48 8.94
C CYS A 72 -9.23 8.98 10.37
N LYS A 73 -8.85 8.17 11.37
CA LYS A 73 -8.91 8.56 12.80
C LYS A 73 -8.03 9.77 13.13
N GLN A 74 -6.98 10.00 12.33
CA GLN A 74 -6.07 11.14 12.45
C GLN A 74 -6.53 12.36 11.63
N GLY A 75 -7.73 12.32 11.05
CA GLY A 75 -8.33 13.43 10.31
C GLY A 75 -7.90 13.53 8.84
N ALA A 76 -7.15 12.57 8.31
CA ALA A 76 -6.82 12.56 6.89
C ALA A 76 -8.08 12.25 6.06
N LYS A 77 -8.19 12.89 4.89
CA LYS A 77 -9.18 12.50 3.88
C LYS A 77 -8.59 11.38 3.03
N VAL A 78 -9.11 10.17 3.20
CA VAL A 78 -8.58 8.97 2.55
C VAL A 78 -9.52 8.53 1.43
N THR A 79 -8.99 8.34 0.24
CA THR A 79 -9.69 7.70 -0.88
C THR A 79 -9.21 6.25 -0.97
N PHE A 80 -10.13 5.30 -0.79
CA PHE A 80 -9.86 3.88 -0.97
C PHE A 80 -10.39 3.39 -2.32
N VAL A 81 -9.54 2.68 -3.06
CA VAL A 81 -9.86 2.00 -4.32
C VAL A 81 -9.52 0.52 -4.17
N GLU A 82 -10.54 -0.30 -3.95
CA GLU A 82 -10.38 -1.75 -3.94
C GLU A 82 -10.58 -2.32 -5.34
N MET A 83 -9.68 -3.22 -5.75
CA MET A 83 -9.67 -3.84 -7.07
C MET A 83 -9.94 -5.34 -6.92
N PRO A 84 -11.17 -5.82 -7.20
CA PRO A 84 -11.54 -7.22 -7.01
C PRO A 84 -10.67 -8.19 -7.81
N GLY A 85 -10.12 -9.21 -7.14
CA GLY A 85 -9.35 -10.28 -7.77
C GLY A 85 -7.94 -9.89 -8.22
N VAL A 86 -7.54 -8.63 -8.06
CA VAL A 86 -6.21 -8.14 -8.44
C VAL A 86 -5.17 -8.58 -7.41
N THR A 87 -4.07 -9.16 -7.88
CA THR A 87 -2.92 -9.55 -7.05
C THR A 87 -1.92 -8.39 -6.91
N HIS A 88 -0.89 -8.57 -6.08
CA HIS A 88 0.11 -7.53 -5.77
C HIS A 88 0.72 -6.88 -7.02
N THR A 89 1.27 -7.70 -7.91
CA THR A 89 2.03 -7.28 -9.10
C THR A 89 1.23 -6.39 -10.03
N PHE A 90 -0.09 -6.57 -10.08
CA PHE A 90 -0.96 -5.82 -10.98
C PHE A 90 -1.61 -4.60 -10.33
N ALA A 91 -1.61 -4.49 -9.00
CA ALA A 91 -2.29 -3.41 -8.29
C ALA A 91 -1.84 -2.02 -8.79
N ALA A 92 -0.53 -1.84 -9.04
CA ALA A 92 -0.01 -0.59 -9.59
C ALA A 92 -0.50 -0.30 -11.01
N LYS A 93 -0.49 -1.30 -11.89
CA LYS A 93 -0.94 -1.17 -13.28
C LYS A 93 -2.42 -0.85 -13.35
N GLU A 94 -3.25 -1.57 -12.60
CA GLU A 94 -4.71 -1.41 -12.62
C GLU A 94 -5.15 -0.07 -11.98
N SER A 95 -4.37 0.45 -11.02
CA SER A 95 -4.70 1.71 -10.34
C SER A 95 -4.13 2.97 -11.00
N VAL A 96 -3.17 2.86 -11.93
CA VAL A 96 -2.39 4.02 -12.41
C VAL A 96 -3.26 5.15 -12.98
N THR A 97 -4.27 4.83 -13.78
CA THR A 97 -5.17 5.83 -14.37
C THR A 97 -5.97 6.56 -13.28
N ALA A 98 -6.46 5.83 -12.28
CA ALA A 98 -7.19 6.42 -11.16
C ALA A 98 -6.27 7.28 -10.27
N ALA A 99 -5.05 6.82 -10.01
CA ALA A 99 -4.05 7.55 -9.23
C ALA A 99 -3.65 8.87 -9.91
N LEU A 100 -3.36 8.83 -11.23
CA LEU A 100 -3.01 10.03 -12.01
C LEU A 100 -4.15 11.05 -12.02
N LYS A 101 -5.39 10.61 -12.26
CA LYS A 101 -6.58 11.47 -12.20
C LYS A 101 -6.75 12.09 -10.81
N TRP A 102 -6.62 11.28 -9.76
CA TRP A 102 -6.76 11.76 -8.39
C TRP A 102 -5.69 12.81 -8.05
N MET A 103 -4.44 12.61 -8.47
CA MET A 103 -3.36 13.59 -8.26
C MET A 103 -3.59 14.89 -9.02
N ASP A 104 -3.93 14.80 -10.31
CA ASP A 104 -4.22 15.96 -11.18
C ASP A 104 -5.36 16.83 -10.62
N GLU A 105 -6.41 16.21 -10.07
CA GLU A 105 -7.47 16.93 -9.35
C GLU A 105 -6.96 17.71 -8.13
N ARG A 106 -6.00 17.17 -7.35
CA ARG A 106 -5.44 17.88 -6.20
C ARG A 106 -4.60 19.07 -6.63
N PHE A 107 -3.79 18.92 -7.68
CA PHE A 107 -3.01 20.03 -8.22
C PHE A 107 -3.88 21.15 -8.82
N ARG A 108 -5.08 20.81 -9.32
CA ARG A 108 -6.09 21.79 -9.76
C ARG A 108 -6.95 22.37 -8.64
N GLY A 109 -6.66 22.04 -7.38
CA GLY A 109 -7.40 22.56 -6.22
C GLY A 109 -8.79 21.95 -6.01
N ALA A 110 -9.12 20.85 -6.69
CA ALA A 110 -10.40 20.18 -6.48
C ALA A 110 -10.43 19.51 -5.10
N PRO A 111 -11.57 19.58 -4.38
CA PRO A 111 -11.67 19.02 -3.04
C PRO A 111 -11.39 17.51 -3.06
N PRO A 112 -10.56 16.99 -2.13
CA PRO A 112 -10.28 15.56 -2.05
C PRO A 112 -11.52 14.74 -1.69
N PRO A 113 -11.77 13.61 -2.39
CA PRO A 113 -12.79 12.67 -1.98
C PRO A 113 -12.43 12.02 -0.64
N ASN A 114 -13.44 11.51 0.04
CA ASN A 114 -13.28 10.86 1.34
C ASN A 114 -14.13 9.57 1.42
N SER A 115 -13.45 8.46 1.67
CA SER A 115 -14.03 7.14 1.92
C SER A 115 -13.98 6.75 3.41
N CYS A 116 -13.48 7.62 4.29
CA CYS A 116 -13.48 7.36 5.72
C CYS A 116 -14.90 7.11 6.25
N GLY A 117 -15.05 6.08 7.09
CA GLY A 117 -16.34 5.70 7.68
C GLY A 117 -17.26 4.87 6.79
N ARG A 118 -16.78 4.42 5.62
CA ARG A 118 -17.40 3.36 4.84
C ARG A 118 -16.93 1.97 5.30
#